data_AF-A0A4V2YPY0-F1
#
_entry.id   AF-A0A4V2YPY0-F1
#
_cell.length_a   1.000
_cell.length_b   1.000
_cell.length_c   1.000
_cell.angle_alpha   90.00
_cell.angle_beta   90.00
_cell.angle_gamma   90.00
#
_symmetry.space_group_name_H-M   'P 1'
#
loop_
_entity.id
_entity.type
_entity.pdbx_description
1 polymer ?
#
loop_
_entity_poly.entity_id
_entity_poly.type
_entity_poly.pdbx_seq_one_letter_code
_entity_poly.pdbx_strand_id
1 'polypeptide(L)'
;MSGALKTRDLQRDPRFALHGPPVLLSTETKPTGPGDAKISGRANPETDRDRIKQMLTARGMDADAFTDSHFFTAGIEEAVLTQLEGPTMTITLWRPGHPLHHTTRT
;
A
#
# COMPACT_ATOMS: atom_id res chain seq x y z
N MET A 1 -0.71 -11.91 -13.36
CA MET A 1 -0.41 -11.39 -14.72
C MET A 1 1.05 -11.63 -15.03
N SER A 2 1.34 -12.46 -16.02
CA SER A 2 2.69 -12.59 -16.58
C SER A 2 3.09 -11.28 -17.28
N GLY A 3 4.37 -10.91 -17.22
CA GLY A 3 4.92 -9.76 -17.95
C GLY A 3 4.51 -8.37 -17.44
N ALA A 4 3.93 -8.23 -16.25
CA ALA A 4 3.54 -6.94 -15.71
C ALA A 4 4.73 -5.98 -15.60
N LEU A 5 4.64 -4.80 -16.24
CA LEU A 5 5.72 -3.81 -16.23
C LEU A 5 6.06 -3.34 -14.80
N LYS A 6 5.05 -3.18 -13.94
CA LYS A 6 5.25 -2.85 -12.52
C LYS A 6 6.16 -3.85 -11.80
N THR A 7 6.06 -5.14 -12.12
CA THR A 7 6.94 -6.17 -11.57
C THR A 7 8.37 -5.97 -12.04
N ARG A 8 8.58 -5.70 -13.34
CA ARG A 8 9.91 -5.46 -13.90
C ARG A 8 10.56 -4.22 -13.28
N ASP A 9 9.77 -3.17 -13.04
CA ASP A 9 10.23 -1.97 -12.36
C ASP A 9 10.69 -2.29 -10.93
N LEU A 10 9.88 -3.03 -10.16
CA LEU A 10 10.23 -3.44 -8.79
C LEU A 10 11.44 -4.39 -8.72
N GLN A 11 11.65 -5.23 -9.73
CA GLN A 11 12.84 -6.07 -9.83
C GLN A 11 14.11 -5.24 -10.10
N ARG A 12 13.98 -4.10 -10.80
CA ARG A 12 15.08 -3.18 -11.08
C ARG A 12 15.36 -2.24 -9.90
N ASP A 13 14.32 -1.72 -9.28
CA ASP A 13 14.38 -0.85 -8.11
C ASP A 13 13.23 -1.23 -7.15
N PRO A 14 13.52 -1.82 -5.98
CA PRO A 14 12.49 -2.35 -5.10
C PRO A 14 11.69 -1.25 -4.39
N ARG A 15 12.07 0.03 -4.50
CA ARG A 15 11.38 1.12 -3.81
C ARG A 15 9.98 1.32 -4.39
N PHE A 16 8.99 1.46 -3.51
CA PHE A 16 7.61 1.72 -3.90
C PHE A 16 6.96 2.79 -3.03
N ALA A 17 5.93 3.43 -3.57
CA ALA A 17 4.95 4.21 -2.84
C ALA A 17 3.55 3.84 -3.34
N LEU A 18 2.70 3.38 -2.43
CA LEU A 18 1.29 3.07 -2.68
C LEU A 18 0.42 4.20 -2.11
N HIS A 19 -0.40 4.80 -2.95
CA HIS A 19 -1.32 5.86 -2.57
C HIS A 19 -2.74 5.29 -2.49
N GLY A 20 -3.39 5.52 -1.36
CA GLY A 20 -4.78 5.16 -1.09
C GLY A 20 -5.61 6.42 -0.86
N PRO A 21 -6.45 6.84 -1.82
CA PRO A 21 -7.31 8.00 -1.62
C PRO A 21 -8.42 7.71 -0.60
N PRO A 22 -9.07 8.74 -0.03
CA PRO A 22 -10.29 8.52 0.74
C PRO A 22 -11.32 7.81 -0.12
N VAL A 23 -12.10 6.93 0.50
CA VAL A 23 -13.12 6.16 -0.22
C VAL A 23 -14.22 7.12 -0.64
N LEU A 24 -14.44 7.20 -1.95
CA LEU A 24 -15.58 7.88 -2.57
C LEU A 24 -16.51 6.79 -3.09
N LEU A 25 -17.66 6.60 -2.45
CA LEU A 25 -18.66 5.61 -2.88
C LEU A 25 -19.48 6.11 -4.08
N SER A 26 -19.58 7.42 -4.25
CA SER A 26 -20.09 8.12 -5.43
C SER A 26 -19.55 9.55 -5.50
N THR A 27 -19.76 10.23 -6.64
CA THR A 27 -19.43 11.67 -6.80
C THR A 27 -20.22 12.58 -5.88
N GLU A 28 -21.40 12.12 -5.46
CA GLU A 28 -22.34 12.87 -4.60
C GLU A 28 -22.10 12.62 -3.11
N THR A 29 -21.38 11.55 -2.76
CA THR A 29 -21.03 11.26 -1.37
C THR A 29 -19.81 12.05 -0.95
N LYS A 30 -19.93 12.77 0.16
CA LYS A 30 -18.76 13.31 0.86
C LYS A 30 -17.77 12.16 1.12
N PRO A 31 -16.46 12.33 0.89
CA PRO A 31 -15.48 11.28 1.12
C PRO A 31 -15.65 10.65 2.50
N THR A 32 -15.77 9.33 2.49
CA THR A 32 -15.87 8.51 3.69
C THR A 32 -14.48 7.96 3.97
N GLY A 33 -13.77 8.54 4.93
CA GLY A 33 -12.42 8.13 5.29
C GLY A 33 -11.67 9.25 6.01
N PRO A 34 -10.62 8.91 6.78
CA PRO A 34 -9.88 9.91 7.55
C PRO A 34 -9.09 10.89 6.67
N GLY A 35 -8.81 10.55 5.40
CA GLY A 35 -8.02 11.35 4.47
C GLY A 35 -7.30 10.48 3.43
N ASP A 36 -6.28 11.05 2.78
CA ASP A 36 -5.39 10.34 1.85
C ASP A 36 -4.26 9.62 2.60
N ALA A 37 -4.02 8.35 2.27
CA ALA A 37 -2.91 7.57 2.80
C ALA A 37 -1.82 7.34 1.75
N LYS A 38 -0.55 7.36 2.18
CA LYS A 38 0.61 6.89 1.41
C LYS A 38 1.39 5.90 2.24
N ILE A 39 1.70 4.74 1.70
CA ILE A 39 2.59 3.75 2.29
C ILE A 39 3.80 3.59 1.37
N SER A 40 5.01 3.72 1.89
CA SER A 40 6.24 3.56 1.11
C SER A 40 7.25 2.66 1.80
N GLY A 41 8.11 2.05 0.98
CA GLY A 41 9.14 1.14 1.46
C GLY A 41 9.73 0.33 0.31
N ARG A 42 10.03 -0.95 0.58
CA ARG A 42 10.67 -1.85 -0.39
C ARG A 42 9.85 -3.11 -0.64
N ALA A 43 9.71 -3.48 -1.90
CA ALA A 43 9.09 -4.72 -2.33
C ALA A 43 10.13 -5.85 -2.31
N ASN A 44 9.93 -6.82 -1.43
CA ASN A 44 10.80 -7.99 -1.31
C ASN A 44 10.15 -9.15 -2.08
N PRO A 45 10.78 -9.69 -3.13
CA PRO A 45 10.22 -10.83 -3.86
C PRO A 45 9.91 -11.99 -2.92
N GLU A 46 8.71 -12.54 -3.02
CA GLU A 46 8.32 -13.77 -2.34
C GLU A 46 8.29 -14.90 -3.37
N THR A 47 9.13 -15.91 -3.15
CA THR A 47 9.29 -17.05 -4.05
C THR A 47 8.91 -18.37 -3.38
N ASP A 48 8.67 -18.36 -2.07
CA ASP A 48 8.20 -19.53 -1.33
C ASP A 48 6.76 -19.86 -1.74
N ARG A 49 6.61 -20.94 -2.50
CA ARG A 49 5.33 -21.38 -3.06
C ARG A 49 4.35 -21.82 -1.99
N ASP A 50 4.82 -22.36 -0.86
CA ASP A 50 3.95 -22.79 0.22
C ASP A 50 3.37 -21.58 0.96
N ARG A 51 4.18 -20.54 1.20
CA ARG A 51 3.70 -19.26 1.77
C ARG A 51 2.72 -18.56 0.84
N ILE A 52 3.00 -18.52 -0.47
CA ILE A 52 2.10 -17.94 -1.48
C ILE A 52 0.77 -18.70 -1.50
N LYS A 53 0.81 -20.03 -1.54
CA LYS A 53 -0.38 -20.88 -1.52
C LYS A 53 -1.21 -20.64 -0.26
N GLN A 54 -0.59 -20.64 0.91
CA GLN A 54 -1.26 -20.35 2.18
C GLN A 54 -1.95 -18.97 2.16
N MET A 55 -1.25 -17.94 1.68
CA MET A 55 -1.79 -16.58 1.57
C MET A 55 -2.99 -16.51 0.61
N LEU A 56 -2.94 -17.17 -0.55
CA LEU A 56 -4.03 -17.19 -1.53
C LEU A 56 -5.24 -17.96 -0.99
N THR A 57 -5.01 -19.15 -0.42
CA THR A 57 -6.07 -19.97 0.19
C THR A 57 -6.77 -19.23 1.33
N ALA A 58 -6.03 -18.52 2.19
CA ALA A 58 -6.61 -17.70 3.25
C ALA A 58 -7.54 -16.58 2.74
N ARG A 59 -7.42 -16.19 1.47
CA ARG A 59 -8.30 -15.21 0.80
C ARG A 59 -9.38 -15.86 -0.07
N GLY A 60 -9.56 -17.18 0.01
CA GLY A 60 -10.51 -17.93 -0.81
C GLY A 60 -10.13 -17.98 -2.29
N MET A 61 -8.86 -17.77 -2.63
CA MET A 61 -8.36 -17.82 -4.00
C MET A 61 -7.68 -19.16 -4.29
N ASP A 62 -7.91 -19.67 -5.50
CA ASP A 62 -7.21 -20.84 -6.02
C ASP A 62 -5.75 -20.47 -6.34
N ALA A 63 -4.79 -21.13 -5.71
CA ALA A 63 -3.37 -20.86 -5.89
C ALA A 63 -2.86 -21.25 -7.28
N ASP A 64 -3.49 -22.25 -7.91
CA ASP A 64 -3.06 -22.76 -9.21
C ASP A 64 -3.37 -21.74 -10.34
N ALA A 65 -4.36 -20.86 -10.13
CA ALA A 65 -4.67 -19.75 -11.02
C ALA A 65 -3.58 -18.63 -11.04
N PHE A 66 -2.61 -18.68 -10.12
CA PHE A 66 -1.57 -17.65 -9.96
C PHE A 66 -0.14 -18.19 -10.08
N THR A 67 0.05 -19.36 -10.69
CA THR A 67 1.37 -19.97 -10.93
C THR A 67 2.36 -19.02 -11.62
N ASP A 68 1.92 -18.27 -12.63
CA ASP A 68 2.75 -17.31 -13.38
C ASP A 68 2.78 -15.88 -12.80
N SER A 69 2.20 -15.67 -11.62
CA SER A 69 2.17 -14.35 -10.97
C SER A 69 3.40 -14.13 -10.08
N HIS A 70 3.83 -12.88 -10.00
CA HIS A 70 4.91 -12.47 -9.11
C HIS A 70 4.31 -11.96 -7.80
N PHE A 71 4.90 -12.38 -6.69
CA PHE A 71 4.49 -11.99 -5.35
C PHE A 71 5.60 -11.23 -4.66
N PHE A 72 5.21 -10.26 -3.83
CA PHE A 72 6.14 -9.45 -3.06
C PHE A 72 5.57 -9.25 -1.66
N THR A 73 6.45 -9.27 -0.67
CA THR A 73 6.16 -8.76 0.68
C THR A 73 6.54 -7.28 0.72
N ALA A 74 5.63 -6.43 1.21
CA ALA A 74 5.88 -5.02 1.40
C ALA A 74 6.64 -4.78 2.72
N GLY A 75 7.94 -4.48 2.62
CA GLY A 75 8.71 -3.95 3.75
C GLY A 75 8.38 -2.47 3.93
N ILE A 76 7.44 -2.15 4.81
CA ILE A 76 6.97 -0.79 5.02
C ILE A 76 8.01 0.00 5.83
N GLU A 77 8.50 1.10 5.27
CA GLU A 77 9.47 2.00 5.91
C GLU A 77 8.83 3.33 6.36
N GLU A 78 7.72 3.72 5.73
CA GLU A 78 7.00 4.96 6.04
C GLU A 78 5.50 4.82 5.74
N ALA A 79 4.66 5.41 6.59
CA ALA A 79 3.26 5.65 6.31
C ALA A 79 2.92 7.12 6.58
N VAL A 80 2.16 7.73 5.69
CA VAL A 80 1.68 9.11 5.80
C VAL A 80 0.16 9.12 5.68
N LEU A 81 -0.51 9.83 6.59
CA LEU A 81 -1.93 10.13 6.52
C LEU A 81 -2.10 11.65 6.42
N THR A 82 -2.76 12.11 5.37
CA THR A 82 -3.07 13.52 5.13
C THR A 82 -4.57 13.72 5.29
N GLN A 83 -4.96 14.59 6.22
CA GLN A 83 -6.35 14.84 6.60
C GLN A 83 -6.68 16.33 6.45
N LEU A 84 -7.92 16.63 6.06
CA LEU A 84 -8.43 18.00 5.93
C LEU A 84 -9.59 18.23 6.90
N GLU A 85 -9.49 19.28 7.70
CA GLU A 85 -10.52 19.74 8.64
C GLU A 85 -10.75 21.24 8.45
N GLY A 86 -11.75 21.59 7.63
CA GLY A 86 -12.00 22.97 7.22
C GLY A 86 -10.81 23.53 6.40
N PRO A 87 -10.21 24.68 6.78
CA PRO A 87 -9.02 25.21 6.13
C PRO A 87 -7.72 24.53 6.59
N THR A 88 -7.80 23.64 7.58
CA THR A 88 -6.61 23.04 8.21
C THR A 88 -6.27 21.71 7.56
N MET A 89 -4.99 21.51 7.22
CA MET A 89 -4.43 20.24 6.79
C MET A 89 -3.50 19.67 7.85
N THR A 90 -3.75 18.43 8.26
CA THR A 90 -2.88 17.69 9.18
C THR A 90 -2.20 16.54 8.43
N ILE A 91 -0.88 16.44 8.57
CA ILE A 91 -0.06 15.36 8.02
C ILE A 91 0.52 14.57 9.18
N THR A 92 0.14 13.31 9.28
CA THR A 92 0.65 12.35 10.26
C THR A 92 1.65 11.42 9.60
N LEU A 93 2.89 11.44 10.06
CA LEU A 93 3.99 10.62 9.58
C LEU A 93 4.32 9.54 10.62
N TRP A 94 4.33 8.29 10.18
CA TRP A 94 4.83 7.14 10.92
C TRP A 94 6.05 6.54 10.25
N ARG A 95 7.05 6.16 11.06
CA ARG A 95 8.23 5.37 10.65
C ARG A 95 8.55 4.35 11.75
N PRO A 96 9.03 3.14 11.41
CA PRO A 96 9.44 2.15 12.41
C PRO A 96 10.45 2.73 13.41
N GLY A 97 10.23 2.48 14.71
CA GLY A 97 11.13 2.93 15.77
C GLY A 97 11.08 4.44 16.11
N HIS A 98 10.23 5.21 15.44
CA HIS A 98 10.04 6.63 15.73
C HIS A 98 8.64 6.93 16.28
N PRO A 99 8.49 7.93 17.17
CA PRO A 99 7.18 8.46 17.53
C PRO A 99 6.44 9.01 16.30
N LEU A 100 5.11 9.04 16.36
CA LEU A 100 4.30 9.71 15.33
C LEU A 100 4.65 11.20 15.27
N HIS A 101 4.87 11.70 14.06
CA HIS A 101 5.11 13.11 13.80
C HIS A 101 3.88 13.74 13.16
N HIS A 102 3.38 14.84 13.73
CA HIS A 102 2.24 15.58 13.22
C HIS A 102 2.69 16.95 12.73
N THR A 103 2.28 17.32 11.51
CA THR A 103 2.51 18.65 10.94
C THR A 103 1.18 19.24 10.51
N THR A 104 0.86 20.42 11.00
CA THR A 104 -0.37 21.14 10.64
C THR A 104 -0.07 22.32 9.74
N ARG A 105 -0.94 22.57 8.76
CA ARG A 105 -0.87 23.69 7.81
C ARG A 105 -2.26 24.34 7.68
N THR A 106 -2.29 25.66 7.45
CA THR A 106 -3.50 26.48 7.26
C THR A 106 -3.36 27.35 6.03
#